data_AF-A0A7S2BF48-F1
#
_entry.id   AF-A0A7S2BF48-F1
#
_cell.length_a   1.000
_cell.length_b   1.000
_cell.length_c   1.000
_cell.angle_alpha   90.00
_cell.angle_beta   90.00
_cell.angle_gamma   90.00
#
_symmetry.space_group_name_H-M   'P 1'
#
loop_
_entity.id
_entity.type
_entity.pdbx_description
1 polymer ?
#
loop_
_entity_poly.entity_id
_entity_poly.type
_entity_poly.pdbx_seq_one_letter_code
_entity_poly.pdbx_strand_id
1 'polypeptide(L)'
;PCGRKKTLTFIKWLGVKVPEDVEERIFSVDKEKTTCTDESVAILNEILDMILKATSTTGVPIGINVESVSIVREEIDGAHSLFQSLQRKTLDWHSYQQGKSLRWAIRWIQVDAEGGAASEGGELAAPAAAPLQLGLALGFGAAA
;
A
#
# COMPACT_ATOMS: atom_id res chain seq x y z
N PRO A 1 10.96 0.13 -0.97
CA PRO A 1 11.26 -1.32 -0.74
C PRO A 1 12.65 -1.64 -1.29
N CYS A 2 13.29 -2.70 -0.79
CA CYS A 2 14.66 -3.07 -1.19
C CYS A 2 14.88 -4.58 -1.06
N GLY A 3 15.29 -5.24 -2.14
CA GLY A 3 15.59 -6.67 -2.18
C GLY A 3 17.04 -7.00 -2.49
N ARG A 4 17.88 -6.01 -2.84
CA ARG A 4 19.29 -6.22 -3.21
C ARG A 4 20.24 -5.40 -2.34
N LYS A 5 21.42 -5.97 -2.04
CA LYS A 5 22.49 -5.27 -1.31
C LYS A 5 22.92 -3.95 -1.97
N LYS A 6 22.91 -3.88 -3.30
CA LYS A 6 23.23 -2.65 -4.05
C LYS A 6 22.22 -1.54 -3.79
N THR A 7 20.92 -1.87 -3.80
CA THR A 7 19.83 -0.92 -3.49
C THR A 7 19.93 -0.45 -2.05
N LEU A 8 20.18 -1.37 -1.11
CA LEU A 8 20.36 -1.01 0.29
C LEU A 8 21.56 -0.09 0.51
N THR A 9 22.69 -0.35 -0.15
CA THR A 9 23.86 0.52 -0.09
C THR A 9 23.54 1.92 -0.60
N PHE A 10 22.75 2.02 -1.68
CA PHE A 10 22.29 3.31 -2.20
C PHE A 10 21.35 4.02 -1.22
N ILE A 11 20.41 3.31 -0.60
CA ILE A 11 19.52 3.85 0.45
C ILE A 11 20.33 4.39 1.64
N LYS A 12 21.35 3.66 2.09
CA LYS A 12 22.26 4.12 3.14
C LYS A 12 23.06 5.35 2.73
N TRP A 13 23.50 5.39 1.47
CA TRP A 13 24.19 6.54 0.90
C TRP A 13 23.29 7.79 0.83
N LEU A 14 21.98 7.64 0.60
CA LEU A 14 20.99 8.73 0.70
C LEU A 14 20.80 9.25 2.15
N GLY A 15 21.45 8.64 3.13
CA GLY A 15 21.39 9.03 4.54
C GLY A 15 20.34 8.30 5.37
N VAL A 16 19.65 7.31 4.79
CA VAL A 16 18.69 6.47 5.53
C VAL A 16 19.45 5.47 6.40
N LYS A 17 19.18 5.48 7.71
CA LYS A 17 19.70 4.47 8.63
C LYS A 17 18.79 3.24 8.59
N VAL A 18 19.36 2.10 8.22
CA VAL A 18 18.68 0.80 8.28
C VAL A 18 19.34 -0.02 9.39
N PRO A 19 18.59 -0.48 10.41
CA PRO A 19 19.12 -1.34 11.46
C PRO A 19 19.65 -2.69 10.92
N GLU A 20 20.70 -3.23 11.54
CA GLU A 20 21.37 -4.46 11.08
C GLU A 20 20.44 -5.69 11.12
N ASP A 21 19.58 -5.78 12.13
CA ASP A 21 18.58 -6.84 12.26
C ASP A 21 17.55 -6.81 11.13
N VAL A 22 17.16 -5.61 10.67
CA VAL A 22 16.29 -5.44 9.50
C VAL A 22 16.99 -5.89 8.22
N GLU A 23 18.28 -5.60 8.07
CA GLU A 23 19.07 -6.07 6.92
C GLU A 23 19.18 -7.59 6.90
N GLU A 24 19.51 -8.18 8.05
CA GLU A 24 19.60 -9.63 8.21
C GLU A 24 18.25 -10.28 7.90
N ARG A 25 17.15 -9.74 8.42
CA ARG A 25 15.80 -10.23 8.15
C ARG A 25 15.47 -10.22 6.65
N ILE A 26 15.80 -9.14 5.94
CA ILE A 26 15.54 -9.03 4.49
C ILE A 26 16.35 -10.07 3.69
N PHE A 27 17.62 -10.29 4.04
CA PHE A 27 18.52 -11.11 3.22
C PHE A 27 18.67 -12.57 3.65
N SER A 28 18.13 -12.95 4.81
CA SER A 28 18.18 -14.32 5.34
C SER A 28 16.93 -15.14 5.02
N VAL A 29 16.07 -14.63 4.13
CA VAL A 29 14.85 -15.33 3.73
C VAL A 29 15.13 -16.61 2.93
N ASP A 30 14.23 -17.57 3.11
CA ASP A 30 14.14 -18.75 2.27
C ASP A 30 13.62 -18.34 0.88
N LYS A 31 14.52 -18.30 -0.11
CA LYS A 31 14.23 -17.82 -1.47
C LYS A 31 13.28 -18.73 -2.25
N GLU A 32 13.04 -19.94 -1.79
CA GLU A 32 12.01 -20.82 -2.38
C GLU A 32 10.60 -20.38 -1.95
N LYS A 33 10.47 -19.63 -0.85
CA LYS A 33 9.18 -19.21 -0.27
C LYS A 33 8.85 -17.74 -0.51
N THR A 34 9.84 -16.87 -0.43
CA THR A 34 9.64 -15.42 -0.55
C THR A 34 10.89 -14.75 -1.13
N THR A 35 10.69 -13.63 -1.82
CA THR A 35 11.81 -12.81 -2.29
C THR A 35 12.28 -11.87 -1.18
N CYS A 36 13.53 -11.42 -1.24
CA CYS A 36 14.02 -10.37 -0.34
C CYS A 36 13.20 -9.08 -0.50
N THR A 37 12.73 -8.80 -1.72
CA THR A 37 11.88 -7.63 -2.01
C THR A 37 10.55 -7.74 -1.28
N ASP A 38 9.89 -8.89 -1.34
CA ASP A 38 8.61 -9.14 -0.66
C ASP A 38 8.75 -9.07 0.87
N GLU A 39 9.86 -9.58 1.42
CA GLU A 39 10.14 -9.44 2.86
C GLU A 39 10.34 -7.97 3.26
N SER A 40 11.05 -7.19 2.44
CA SER A 40 11.18 -5.74 2.66
C SER A 40 9.82 -5.04 2.62
N VAL A 41 8.91 -5.44 1.72
CA VAL A 41 7.54 -4.93 1.65
C VAL A 41 6.76 -5.31 2.92
N ALA A 42 6.89 -6.54 3.41
CA ALA A 42 6.25 -7.01 4.63
C ALA A 42 6.70 -6.19 5.86
N ILE A 43 8.02 -6.00 6.03
CA ILE A 43 8.59 -5.17 7.11
C ILE A 43 8.04 -3.74 7.07
N LEU A 44 7.95 -3.12 5.89
CA LEU A 44 7.44 -1.75 5.75
C LEU A 44 5.94 -1.66 6.10
N ASN A 45 5.16 -2.71 5.83
CA ASN A 45 3.76 -2.79 6.29
C ASN A 45 3.66 -2.89 7.82
N GLU A 46 4.51 -3.68 8.45
CA GLU A 46 4.58 -3.79 9.92
C GLU A 46 4.98 -2.47 10.56
N ILE A 47 5.96 -1.76 9.98
CA ILE A 47 6.39 -0.43 10.43
C ILE A 47 5.22 0.56 10.37
N LEU A 48 4.45 0.57 9.27
CA LEU A 48 3.27 1.44 9.21
C LEU A 48 2.25 1.08 10.30
N ASP A 49 1.98 -0.21 10.54
CA ASP A 49 1.06 -0.62 11.60
C ASP A 49 1.54 -0.14 12.99
N MET A 50 2.84 -0.18 13.25
CA MET A 50 3.43 0.36 14.48
C MET A 50 3.27 1.88 14.58
N ILE A 51 3.56 2.62 13.50
CA ILE A 51 3.41 4.08 13.44
C ILE A 51 1.95 4.47 13.70
N LEU A 52 1.00 3.86 12.97
CA LEU A 52 -0.43 4.18 13.10
C LEU A 52 -0.94 3.93 14.53
N LYS A 53 -0.54 2.81 15.15
CA LYS A 53 -0.88 2.52 16.55
C LYS A 53 -0.28 3.54 17.51
N ALA A 54 1.01 3.86 17.36
CA ALA A 54 1.72 4.80 18.21
C ALA A 54 1.15 6.23 18.11
N THR A 55 0.69 6.64 16.92
CA THR A 55 0.13 7.97 16.69
C THR A 55 -1.38 8.05 16.90
N SER A 56 -2.04 6.95 17.30
CA SER A 56 -3.50 6.83 17.40
C SER A 56 -4.18 7.91 18.24
N THR A 57 -3.53 8.39 19.30
CA THR A 57 -4.08 9.39 20.24
C THR A 57 -3.66 10.82 19.93
N THR A 58 -2.78 11.03 18.95
CA THR A 58 -2.16 12.33 18.69
C THR A 58 -3.05 13.29 17.89
N GLY A 59 -4.04 12.77 17.17
CA GLY A 59 -4.89 13.54 16.26
C GLY A 59 -4.17 14.03 14.98
N VAL A 60 -2.88 13.71 14.81
CA VAL A 60 -2.10 14.13 13.64
C VAL A 60 -2.50 13.28 12.41
N PRO A 61 -2.88 13.90 11.27
CA PRO A 61 -3.16 13.17 10.05
C PRO A 61 -1.85 12.60 9.47
N ILE A 62 -1.86 11.30 9.14
CA ILE A 62 -0.71 10.59 8.57
C ILE A 62 -0.89 10.48 7.05
N GLY A 63 0.10 10.96 6.30
CA GLY A 63 0.26 10.70 4.87
C GLY A 63 1.34 9.65 4.62
N ILE A 64 1.32 9.04 3.44
CA ILE A 64 2.33 8.07 3.01
C ILE A 64 2.96 8.51 1.69
N ASN A 65 4.26 8.30 1.54
CA ASN A 65 4.99 8.39 0.29
C ASN A 65 5.75 7.08 0.07
N VAL A 66 5.71 6.54 -1.14
CA VAL A 66 6.47 5.33 -1.50
C VAL A 66 7.43 5.67 -2.62
N GLU A 67 8.72 5.59 -2.32
CA GLU A 67 9.78 5.90 -3.28
C GLU A 67 10.34 4.61 -3.90
N SER A 68 10.35 4.58 -5.23
CA SER A 68 11.07 3.57 -6.01
C SER A 68 12.43 4.12 -6.43
N VAL A 69 13.48 3.67 -5.75
CA VAL A 69 14.87 4.13 -5.96
C VAL A 69 15.72 3.12 -6.74
N SER A 70 15.08 2.13 -7.35
CA SER A 70 15.72 1.05 -8.07
C SER A 70 15.25 0.97 -9.51
N ILE A 71 16.16 0.58 -10.40
CA ILE A 71 15.87 0.27 -11.80
C ILE A 71 15.49 -1.20 -12.02
N VAL A 72 15.54 -2.04 -10.99
CA VAL A 72 15.25 -3.48 -11.11
C VAL A 72 13.76 -3.70 -11.02
N ARG A 73 13.21 -4.40 -12.02
CA ARG A 73 11.77 -4.64 -12.17
C ARG A 73 11.13 -5.21 -10.90
N GLU A 74 11.75 -6.21 -10.27
CA GLU A 74 11.23 -6.81 -9.04
C GLU A 74 11.03 -5.77 -7.92
N GLU A 75 12.00 -4.86 -7.72
CA GLU A 75 11.91 -3.80 -6.70
C GLU A 75 10.93 -2.69 -7.09
N ILE A 76 10.76 -2.43 -8.40
CA ILE A 76 9.75 -1.50 -8.94
C ILE A 76 8.33 -2.06 -8.71
N ASP A 77 8.09 -3.31 -9.08
CA ASP A 77 6.82 -4.01 -8.87
C ASP A 77 6.52 -4.11 -7.35
N GLY A 78 7.54 -4.35 -6.53
CA GLY A 78 7.45 -4.29 -5.07
C GLY A 78 7.05 -2.90 -4.54
N ALA A 79 7.49 -1.81 -5.16
CA ALA A 79 7.07 -0.45 -4.79
C ALA A 79 5.59 -0.19 -5.12
N HIS A 80 5.09 -0.71 -6.25
CA HIS A 80 3.67 -0.66 -6.58
C HIS A 80 2.83 -1.44 -5.56
N SER A 81 3.21 -2.68 -5.27
CA SER A 81 2.53 -3.52 -4.27
C SER A 81 2.52 -2.87 -2.89
N LEU A 82 3.66 -2.30 -2.46
CA LEU A 82 3.76 -1.57 -1.20
C LEU A 82 2.82 -0.37 -1.17
N PHE A 83 2.79 0.46 -2.23
CA PHE A 83 1.92 1.62 -2.26
C PHE A 83 0.45 1.24 -2.10
N GLN A 84 -0.01 0.22 -2.83
CA GLN A 84 -1.38 -0.28 -2.72
C GLN A 84 -1.69 -0.79 -1.31
N SER A 85 -0.78 -1.53 -0.67
CA SER A 85 -0.99 -2.08 0.66
C SER A 85 -1.01 -1.00 1.74
N LEU A 86 -0.08 -0.04 1.70
CA LEU A 86 0.00 1.06 2.66
C LEU A 86 -1.18 2.02 2.49
N GLN A 87 -1.59 2.31 1.25
CA GLN A 87 -2.75 3.16 0.98
C GLN A 87 -4.01 2.56 1.58
N ARG A 88 -4.26 1.27 1.33
CA ARG A 88 -5.36 0.52 1.93
C ARG A 88 -5.34 0.61 3.46
N LYS A 89 -4.21 0.27 4.09
CA LYS A 89 -4.06 0.33 5.55
C LYS A 89 -4.35 1.72 6.13
N THR A 90 -3.87 2.77 5.45
CA THR A 90 -4.08 4.15 5.90
C THR A 90 -5.54 4.57 5.81
N LEU A 91 -6.24 4.19 4.73
CA LEU A 91 -7.67 4.47 4.56
C LEU A 91 -8.54 3.69 5.55
N ASP A 92 -8.23 2.41 5.76
CA ASP A 92 -8.89 1.56 6.77
C ASP A 92 -8.71 2.15 8.17
N TRP A 93 -7.49 2.57 8.51
CA TRP A 93 -7.17 3.19 9.80
C TRP A 93 -7.93 4.50 10.03
N HIS A 94 -7.98 5.37 9.03
CA HIS A 94 -8.71 6.63 9.14
C HIS A 94 -10.21 6.41 9.37
N SER A 95 -10.77 5.37 8.74
CA SER A 95 -12.17 4.97 8.92
C SER A 95 -12.43 4.52 10.37
N TYR A 96 -11.53 3.68 10.90
CA TYR A 96 -11.57 3.22 12.30
C TYR A 96 -11.53 4.39 13.29
N GLN A 97 -10.59 5.33 13.14
CA GLN A 97 -10.40 6.48 14.04
C GLN A 97 -11.62 7.41 14.11
N GLN A 98 -12.38 7.56 13.03
CA GLN A 98 -13.58 8.39 13.03
C GLN A 98 -14.83 7.67 13.58
N GLY A 99 -14.73 6.41 14.01
CA GLY A 99 -15.89 5.61 14.38
C GLY A 99 -16.87 5.40 13.23
N LYS A 100 -16.42 5.58 11.98
CA LYS A 100 -17.25 5.50 10.78
C LYS A 100 -16.90 4.24 10.00
N SER A 101 -17.92 3.47 9.63
CA SER A 101 -17.77 2.43 8.60
C SER A 101 -17.73 3.10 7.22
N LEU A 102 -16.66 3.86 6.94
CA LEU A 102 -16.47 4.42 5.60
C LEU A 102 -16.09 3.29 4.65
N ARG A 103 -16.91 3.11 3.62
CA ARG A 103 -16.54 2.27 2.47
C ARG A 103 -15.78 3.15 1.48
N TRP A 104 -14.46 3.18 1.60
CA TRP A 104 -13.63 3.77 0.56
C TRP A 104 -13.53 2.78 -0.63
N ALA A 105 -13.40 3.33 -1.84
CA ALA A 105 -13.13 2.57 -3.05
C ALA A 105 -11.96 3.22 -3.77
N ILE A 106 -10.95 2.42 -4.12
CA ILE A 106 -9.84 2.87 -4.98
C ILE A 106 -10.09 2.28 -6.36
N ARG A 107 -10.02 3.13 -7.38
CA ARG A 107 -10.05 2.70 -8.78
C ARG A 107 -8.71 3.00 -9.42
N TRP A 108 -7.96 1.96 -9.73
CA TRP A 108 -6.75 2.08 -10.53
C TRP A 108 -7.14 2.06 -12.01
N ILE A 109 -6.66 3.04 -12.76
CA ILE A 109 -6.89 3.14 -14.20
C ILE A 109 -5.52 3.03 -14.86
N GLN A 110 -5.37 2.04 -15.74
CA GLN A 110 -4.21 1.97 -16.61
C GLN A 110 -4.40 3.04 -17.70
N VAL A 111 -3.44 3.95 -17.81
CA VAL A 111 -3.42 4.95 -18.87
C VAL A 111 -2.50 4.39 -19.95
N ASP A 112 -3.05 4.15 -21.14
CA ASP A 112 -2.24 3.68 -22.27
C ASP A 112 -1.22 4.76 -22.68
N ALA A 113 -0.02 4.33 -23.03
CA ALA A 113 1.10 5.22 -23.35
C ALA A 113 0.84 6.12 -24.58
N GLU A 114 -0.16 5.82 -25.40
CA GLU A 114 -0.52 6.59 -26.59
C GLU A 114 -1.45 7.80 -26.31
N GLY A 115 -1.81 8.06 -25.05
CA GLY A 115 -2.71 9.15 -24.65
C GLY A 115 -2.04 10.50 -24.35
N GLY A 116 -0.87 10.78 -24.94
CA GLY A 116 -0.13 12.04 -24.79
C GLY A 116 -0.78 13.23 -25.51
N ALA A 117 -2.06 13.49 -25.28
CA ALA A 117 -2.70 14.76 -25.56
C ALA A 117 -3.68 15.03 -24.44
N ALA A 118 -3.18 15.65 -23.36
CA ALA A 118 -4.04 16.25 -22.36
C ALA A 118 -4.85 17.36 -23.05
N SER A 119 -6.12 17.10 -23.33
CA SER A 119 -7.09 18.18 -23.48
C SER A 119 -7.29 18.78 -22.10
N GLU A 120 -6.78 20.00 -21.92
CA GLU A 120 -7.04 20.81 -20.74
C GLU A 120 -8.56 20.93 -20.52
N GLY A 121 -9.02 20.62 -19.32
CA GLY A 121 -10.36 21.01 -18.85
C GLY A 121 -11.47 19.95 -18.86
N GLY A 122 -11.18 18.67 -19.10
CA GLY A 122 -12.17 17.59 -18.94
C GLY A 122 -12.19 17.02 -17.54
N GLU A 123 -13.20 17.33 -16.72
CA GLU A 123 -13.50 16.54 -15.53
C GLU A 123 -13.61 15.07 -15.93
N LEU A 124 -12.69 14.23 -15.43
CA LEU A 124 -12.74 12.79 -15.63
C LEU A 124 -14.02 12.29 -14.98
N ALA A 125 -15.08 12.17 -15.79
CA ALA A 125 -16.36 11.65 -15.34
C ALA A 125 -16.12 10.31 -14.65
N ALA A 126 -16.49 10.23 -13.37
CA ALA A 126 -16.51 8.97 -12.67
C ALA A 126 -17.36 7.99 -13.50
N PRO A 127 -16.87 6.77 -13.79
CA PRO A 127 -17.67 5.78 -14.49
C PRO A 127 -18.94 5.57 -13.68
N ALA A 128 -20.09 5.58 -14.38
CA ALA A 128 -21.40 5.45 -13.75
C ALA A 128 -21.36 4.31 -12.73
N ALA A 129 -21.54 4.65 -11.46
CA ALA A 129 -21.66 3.67 -10.40
C ALA A 129 -22.86 2.78 -10.75
N ALA A 130 -22.61 1.56 -11.22
CA ALA A 130 -23.66 0.57 -11.31
C ALA A 130 -24.27 0.46 -9.90
N PRO A 131 -25.59 0.58 -9.75
CA PRO A 131 -26.21 0.58 -8.44
C PRO A 131 -25.82 -0.72 -7.72
N LEU A 132 -25.21 -0.58 -6.55
CA LEU A 132 -24.97 -1.69 -5.63
C LEU A 132 -26.34 -2.25 -5.25
N GLN A 133 -26.74 -3.34 -5.90
CA GLN A 133 -27.95 -4.06 -5.54
C GLN A 133 -27.67 -4.75 -4.21
N LEU A 134 -28.10 -4.09 -3.13
CA LEU A 134 -27.99 -4.57 -1.77
C LEU A 134 -28.95 -5.75 -1.61
N GLY A 135 -28.50 -6.96 -1.94
CA GLY A 135 -29.21 -8.21 -1.67
C GLY A 135 -29.28 -8.46 -0.17
N LEU A 136 -30.32 -7.94 0.48
CA LEU A 136 -30.64 -8.24 1.86
C LEU A 136 -31.31 -9.62 1.92
N ALA A 137 -30.53 -10.69 1.94
CA ALA A 137 -31.04 -12.03 2.24
C ALA A 137 -31.11 -12.22 3.77
N LEU A 138 -32.16 -11.67 4.39
CA LEU A 138 -32.57 -12.06 5.74
C LEU A 138 -33.29 -13.41 5.66
N GLY A 139 -32.54 -14.50 5.80
CA GLY A 139 -33.10 -15.83 6.04
C GLY A 139 -33.38 -16.02 7.54
N PHE A 140 -34.59 -15.73 8.00
CA PHE A 140 -35.09 -16.25 9.27
C PHE A 140 -35.47 -17.72 9.05
N GLY A 141 -34.62 -18.64 9.53
CA GLY A 141 -34.99 -20.04 9.71
C GLY A 141 -35.84 -20.17 10.98
N ALA A 142 -37.16 -20.30 10.80
CA ALA A 142 -38.06 -20.71 11.86
C ALA A 142 -37.93 -22.23 12.09
N ALA A 143 -37.69 -22.61 13.34
CA ALA A 143 -37.78 -23.98 13.82
C ALA A 143 -39.25 -24.46 13.77
N ALA A 144 -39.43 -25.71 13.36
CA ALA A 144 -40.58 -26.55 13.66
C ALA A 144 -40.08 -28.00 13.77
#